data_AF-A0AAU3NUJ9-F1
#
_entry.id   AF-A0AAU3NUJ9-F1
#
_cell.length_a   1.000
_cell.length_b   1.000
_cell.length_c   1.000
_cell.angle_alpha   90.00
_cell.angle_beta   90.00
_cell.angle_gamma   90.00
#
_symmetry.space_group_name_H-M   'P 1'
#
loop_
_entity.id
_entity.type
_entity.pdbx_description
1 polymer ?
#
loop_
_entity_poly.entity_id
_entity_poly.type
_entity_poly.pdbx_seq_one_letter_code
_entity_poly.pdbx_strand_id
1 'polypeptide(L)' 'MYLAGEKTPYSDTWWRIIRMLTERHHWSWMDVRRRFTTPVGRWKPITGGQVELRKIAAIPVTRYRYRSTAIPNLWIPEHA' A
#
# COMPACT_ATOMS: atom_id res chain seq x y z
N MET A 1 15.17 -22.03 3.07
CA MET A 1 15.20 -22.43 1.65
C MET A 1 14.58 -21.31 0.82
N TYR A 2 15.37 -20.30 0.43
CA TYR A 2 15.11 -19.41 -0.70
C TYR A 2 16.47 -19.06 -1.30
N LEU A 3 16.62 -19.31 -2.59
CA LEU A 3 17.86 -19.16 -3.36
C LEU A 3 18.14 -17.69 -3.68
N ALA A 4 19.42 -17.40 -3.78
CA ALA A 4 20.03 -16.12 -4.09
C ALA A 4 19.51 -15.50 -5.39
N GLY A 5 19.51 -14.16 -5.47
CA GLY A 5 19.89 -13.46 -6.69
C GLY A 5 18.94 -12.38 -7.22
N GLU A 6 17.63 -12.48 -7.05
CA GLU A 6 16.70 -11.50 -7.61
C GLU A 6 16.07 -10.63 -6.52
N LYS A 7 16.47 -9.35 -6.46
CA LYS A 7 15.72 -8.32 -5.70
C LYS A 7 14.36 -8.13 -6.36
N THR A 8 13.40 -9.01 -6.06
CA THR A 8 12.01 -8.79 -6.45
C THR A 8 11.49 -7.53 -5.75
N PRO A 9 10.68 -6.68 -6.43
CA PRO A 9 10.23 -5.38 -5.92
C PRO A 9 9.10 -5.50 -4.89
N TYR A 10 9.14 -6.53 -4.03
CA TYR A 10 8.27 -6.67 -2.86
C TYR A 10 8.99 -6.06 -1.65
N SER A 11 9.11 -4.73 -1.71
CA SER A 11 9.68 -3.78 -0.75
C SER A 11 9.44 -4.12 0.74
N ASP A 12 10.30 -3.62 1.63
CA ASP A 12 10.14 -3.61 3.10
C ASP A 12 8.70 -3.31 3.58
N THR A 13 7.96 -2.51 2.83
CA THR A 13 6.56 -2.17 3.04
C THR A 13 5.63 -3.40 3.10
N TRP A 14 5.83 -4.42 2.27
CA TRP A 14 5.03 -5.65 2.29
C TRP A 14 5.17 -6.35 3.63
N TRP A 15 6.42 -6.50 4.10
CA TRP A 15 6.73 -7.15 5.37
C TRP A 15 6.15 -6.38 6.55
N ARG A 16 6.26 -5.04 6.52
CA ARG A 16 5.67 -4.15 7.53
C ARG A 16 4.14 -4.29 7.60
N ILE A 17 3.46 -4.30 6.47
CA ILE A 17 1.99 -4.43 6.43
C ILE A 17 1.56 -5.80 6.96
N ILE A 18 2.22 -6.87 6.54
CA ILE A 18 1.91 -8.21 7.05
C ILE A 18 2.14 -8.26 8.56
N ARG A 19 3.24 -7.68 9.07
CA ARG A 19 3.51 -7.63 10.51
C ARG A 19 2.41 -6.86 11.26
N MET A 20 2.00 -5.71 10.76
CA MET A 20 0.89 -4.92 11.32
C MET A 20 -0.43 -5.68 11.34
N LEU A 21 -0.75 -6.43 10.28
CA LEU A 21 -1.98 -7.23 10.21
C LEU A 21 -1.94 -8.41 11.18
N THR A 22 -0.80 -9.08 11.28
CA THR A 22 -0.56 -10.16 12.24
C THR A 22 -0.73 -9.65 13.67
N GLU A 23 -0.13 -8.50 14.01
CA GLU A 23 -0.24 -7.88 15.33
C GLU A 23 -1.69 -7.42 15.63
N ARG A 24 -2.36 -6.75 14.69
CA ARG A 24 -3.73 -6.25 14.85
C ARG A 24 -4.77 -7.36 15.01
N HIS A 25 -4.64 -8.45 14.27
CA HIS A 25 -5.63 -9.52 14.24
C HIS A 25 -5.20 -10.78 15.00
N HIS A 26 -4.04 -10.73 15.67
CA HIS A 26 -3.45 -11.86 16.40
C HIS A 26 -3.33 -13.13 15.53
N TRP A 27 -2.95 -12.97 14.26
CA TRP A 27 -2.88 -14.09 13.33
C TRP A 27 -1.61 -14.91 13.49
N SER A 28 -1.73 -16.21 13.25
CA SER A 28 -0.55 -17.05 13.03
C SER A 28 -0.05 -16.90 11.59
N TRP A 29 1.17 -17.35 11.33
CA TRP A 29 1.69 -17.38 9.96
C TRP A 29 0.91 -18.32 9.04
N MET A 30 0.27 -19.34 9.61
CA MET A 30 -0.62 -20.24 8.88
C MET A 30 -1.90 -19.50 8.45
N ASP A 31 -2.44 -18.61 9.29
CA ASP A 31 -3.60 -17.78 8.95
C ASP A 31 -3.29 -16.79 7.83
N VAL A 32 -2.13 -16.14 7.91
CA VAL A 32 -1.62 -15.24 6.85
C VAL A 32 -1.54 -16.00 5.53
N ARG A 33 -0.93 -17.20 5.54
CA ARG A 33 -0.80 -18.03 4.34
C ARG A 33 -2.16 -18.47 3.81
N ARG A 34 -3.08 -18.91 4.68
CA ARG A 34 -4.43 -19.32 4.30
C ARG A 34 -5.23 -18.19 3.65
N ARG A 35 -5.05 -16.95 4.10
CA ARG A 35 -5.78 -15.78 3.59
C ARG A 35 -5.18 -15.24 2.29
N PHE A 36 -3.86 -15.11 2.25
CA PHE A 36 -3.15 -14.43 1.16
C PHE A 36 -2.44 -15.36 0.18
N THR A 37 -2.61 -16.68 0.29
CA THR A 37 -2.10 -17.63 -0.71
C THR A 37 -3.27 -18.33 -1.39
N THR A 38 -3.16 -18.54 -2.70
CA THR A 38 -4.04 -19.41 -3.47
C THR A 38 -3.72 -20.88 -3.18
N PRO A 39 -4.65 -21.82 -3.44
CA PRO A 39 -4.38 -23.26 -3.31
C PRO A 39 -3.18 -23.74 -4.15
N VAL A 40 -2.86 -23.02 -5.24
CA VAL A 40 -1.73 -23.26 -6.14
C VAL A 40 -0.41 -22.65 -5.61
N GLY A 41 -0.43 -22.05 -4.43
CA GLY A 41 0.77 -21.50 -3.79
C GLY A 41 1.15 -20.07 -4.21
N ARG A 42 0.37 -19.42 -5.08
CA ARG A 42 0.61 -18.03 -5.48
C ARG A 42 0.08 -17.05 -4.45
N TRP A 43 0.83 -15.99 -4.16
CA TRP A 43 0.39 -14.90 -3.29
C TRP A 43 -0.70 -14.04 -3.97
N LYS A 44 -1.75 -13.76 -3.21
CA LYS A 44 -2.81 -12.81 -3.55
C LYS A 44 -2.36 -11.39 -3.19
N PRO A 45 -2.97 -10.34 -3.79
CA PRO A 45 -2.81 -8.97 -3.30
C PRO A 45 -3.09 -8.90 -1.79
N ILE A 46 -2.30 -8.12 -1.05
CA ILE A 46 -2.57 -7.90 0.37
C ILE A 46 -3.78 -6.97 0.49
N THR A 47 -4.71 -7.36 1.34
CA THR A 47 -5.91 -6.59 1.67
C THR A 47 -5.96 -6.36 3.18
N GLY A 48 -6.11 -5.09 3.60
CA GLY A 48 -6.42 -4.72 4.97
C GLY A 48 -7.92 -4.42 5.10
N GLY A 49 -8.72 -5.44 5.37
CA GLY A 49 -10.18 -5.32 5.31
C GLY A 49 -10.67 -5.20 3.87
N GLN A 50 -11.21 -4.04 3.47
CA GLN A 50 -11.69 -3.76 2.11
C GLN A 50 -10.67 -2.99 1.23
N VAL A 51 -9.50 -2.64 1.77
CA VAL A 51 -8.50 -1.84 1.07
C VAL A 51 -7.37 -2.72 0.59
N GLU A 52 -7.15 -2.78 -0.73
CA GLU A 52 -6.03 -3.47 -1.34
C GLU A 52 -4.77 -2.60 -1.38
N LEU A 53 -3.62 -3.21 -1.06
CA LEU A 53 -2.32 -2.59 -1.25
C LEU A 53 -2.02 -2.45 -2.74
N ARG A 54 -2.08 -1.22 -3.25
CA ARG A 54 -1.71 -0.90 -4.62
C ARG A 54 -0.19 -0.94 -4.79
N LYS A 55 0.27 -1.45 -5.94
CA LYS A 55 1.70 -1.40 -6.30
C LYS A 55 2.13 0.06 -6.38
N ILE A 56 3.09 0.46 -5.55
CA ILE A 56 3.59 1.85 -5.51
C ILE A 56 4.03 2.31 -6.91
N ALA A 57 4.71 1.44 -7.66
CA ALA A 57 5.14 1.72 -9.04
C ALA A 57 3.99 2.00 -10.03
N ALA A 58 2.76 1.56 -9.72
CA ALA A 58 1.58 1.78 -10.55
C ALA A 58 0.75 3.00 -10.11
N ILE A 59 1.12 3.66 -8.99
CA ILE A 59 0.41 4.85 -8.52
C ILE A 59 1.02 6.06 -9.25
N PRO A 60 0.26 6.76 -10.13
CA PRO A 60 0.77 7.95 -10.79
C PRO A 60 0.99 9.04 -9.74
N VAL A 61 2.23 9.51 -9.64
CA VAL A 61 2.56 10.67 -8.80
C VAL A 61 2.26 11.92 -9.61
N THR A 62 1.04 12.45 -9.48
CA THR A 62 0.69 13.75 -10.05
C THR A 62 1.38 14.83 -9.22
N ARG A 63 2.53 15.31 -9.70
CA ARG A 63 3.12 16.53 -9.15
C ARG A 63 2.19 17.69 -9.47
N TYR A 64 1.59 18.24 -8.43
CA TYR A 64 0.90 19.51 -8.54
C TYR A 64 1.92 20.55 -9.00
N ARG A 65 1.78 21.03 -10.25
CA ARG A 65 2.56 22.17 -10.73
C ARG A 65 1.95 23.41 -10.08
N TYR A 66 2.38 23.65 -8.85
CA TYR A 66 1.92 24.76 -8.03
C TYR A 66 2.16 26.09 -8.76
N ARG A 67 1.08 26.82 -9.06
CA ARG A 67 1.12 28.25 -9.31
C ARG A 67 0.48 28.93 -8.11
N SER A 68 1.29 29.63 -7.32
CA SER A 68 0.90 30.35 -6.10
C SER A 68 -0.27 31.32 -6.27
N THR A 69 -0.59 31.71 -7.50
CA THR A 69 -1.67 32.65 -7.84
C THR A 69 -3.08 32.06 -7.86
N ALA A 70 -3.24 30.74 -7.73
CA ALA A 70 -4.55 30.07 -7.88
C ALA A 70 -5.13 29.48 -6.59
N ILE A 71 -4.49 29.68 -5.43
CA ILE A 71 -5.12 29.30 -4.15
C ILE A 71 -6.09 30.41 -3.75
N PRO A 72 -7.40 30.13 -3.67
CA PRO A 72 -8.34 31.10 -3.13
C PRO A 72 -7.95 31.37 -1.67
N ASN A 73 -7.70 32.63 -1.33
CA ASN A 73 -7.47 33.00 0.05
C ASN A 73 -8.83 32.96 0.79
N LEU A 74 -9.00 32.00 1.69
CA LEU A 74 -10.24 31.82 2.46
C LEU A 74 -10.60 33.01 3.36
N TRP A 75 -9.68 33.96 3.56
CA TRP A 75 -9.86 35.11 4.44
C TRP A 75 -10.11 36.42 3.68
N ILE A 76 -10.10 36.41 2.34
CA ILE A 76 -10.49 37.56 1.54
C ILE A 76 -11.91 37.31 1.07
N PRO A 77 -12.90 38.13 1.46
CA PRO A 77 -14.23 38.05 0.86
C PRO A 77 -14.11 38.31 -0.64
N GLU A 78 -14.74 37.46 -1.44
CA GLU A 78 -14.99 37.72 -2.86
C GLU A 78 -15.63 39.11 -2.97
N HIS A 79 -14.89 40.09 -3.48
CA HIS A 79 -15.45 41.40 -3.74
C HIS A 79 -16.48 41.25 -4.86
N ALA A 80 -17.75 41.48 -4.51
CA ALA A 80 -18.90 41.49 -5.42
C ALA A 80 -18.82 42.62 -6.45
#